data_AF-A0A074VSR7-F1
#
_entry.id   AF-A0A074VSR7-F1
#
_cell.length_a   1.000
_cell.length_b   1.000
_cell.length_c   1.000
_cell.angle_alpha   90.00
_cell.angle_beta   90.00
_cell.angle_gamma   90.00
#
_symmetry.space_group_name_H-M   'P 1'
#
loop_
_entity.id
_entity.type
_entity.pdbx_description
1 polymer ?
#
loop_
_entity_poly.entity_id
_entity_poly.type
_entity_poly.pdbx_seq_one_letter_code
_entity_poly.pdbx_strand_id
1 'polypeptide(L)'
;LSDAYTLADLFADCVESINLIYGNHEESHSEEILTSQLGIEQARLLIWGDAVGISSPPASTGITSAIPKHPGALNPEPDKALYFGTRDARLDDPRFRQRVEDSLHAIASPMTHLTKAKMFQTYGLDLFKGSPKVRENHMLAPNPFRLQAFREKFELLDEVMTSYPHAKAHKHFGVNKKMAWQIMDVAKASELCTLIREKVDYLVQLMDAQTRVDKAMRYDVRAMGWHPSEDMNATIRDTLKLSLLVEASEVLYPEYSTAAQEALDNVTDQWKGSH
;
A
#
# COMPACT_ATOMS: atom_id res chain seq x y z
N LEU A 1 13.40 -18.37 7.38
CA LEU A 1 12.06 -17.94 7.89
C LEU A 1 12.16 -16.66 8.70
N SER A 2 12.93 -16.64 9.79
CA SER A 2 13.16 -15.43 10.61
C SER A 2 13.48 -14.19 9.77
N ASP A 3 14.47 -14.28 8.87
CA ASP A 3 14.88 -13.13 8.05
C ASP A 3 13.80 -12.71 7.06
N ALA A 4 13.05 -13.65 6.50
CA ALA A 4 11.92 -13.33 5.61
C ALA A 4 10.81 -12.60 6.37
N TYR A 5 10.51 -13.05 7.60
CA TYR A 5 9.55 -12.40 8.49
C TYR A 5 9.97 -10.97 8.84
N THR A 6 11.21 -10.76 9.30
CA THR A 6 11.71 -9.42 9.66
C THR A 6 11.65 -8.44 8.49
N LEU A 7 11.91 -8.92 7.26
CA LEU A 7 11.80 -8.08 6.07
C LEU A 7 10.34 -7.71 5.77
N ALA A 8 9.43 -8.67 5.90
CA ALA A 8 8.00 -8.45 5.70
C ALA A 8 7.41 -7.52 6.78
N ASP A 9 7.91 -7.59 8.02
CA ASP A 9 7.54 -6.71 9.13
C ASP A 9 7.98 -5.26 8.87
N LEU A 10 9.23 -5.06 8.42
CA LEU A 10 9.71 -3.74 7.99
C LEU A 10 8.90 -3.19 6.80
N PHE A 11 8.52 -4.06 5.86
CA PHE A 11 7.64 -3.68 4.76
C PHE A 11 6.24 -3.28 5.27
N ALA A 12 5.68 -4.03 6.23
CA ALA A 12 4.42 -3.68 6.89
C ALA A 12 4.50 -2.29 7.55
N ASP A 13 5.63 -1.95 8.17
CA ASP A 13 5.88 -0.62 8.71
C ASP A 13 5.79 0.49 7.68
N CYS A 14 6.25 0.26 6.46
CA CYS A 14 6.15 1.23 5.38
C CYS A 14 4.69 1.43 4.95
N VAL A 15 4.02 0.37 4.50
CA VAL A 15 2.69 0.46 3.86
C VAL A 15 1.60 0.90 4.84
N GLU A 16 1.70 0.48 6.10
CA GLU A 16 0.75 0.89 7.15
C GLU A 16 0.94 2.35 7.55
N SER A 17 2.19 2.83 7.60
CA SER A 17 2.45 4.20 8.04
C SER A 17 2.04 5.21 6.96
N ILE A 18 2.21 4.89 5.67
CA ILE A 18 1.67 5.70 4.57
C ILE A 18 0.14 5.79 4.65
N ASN A 19 -0.54 4.68 5.03
CA ASN A 19 -1.99 4.62 5.20
C ASN A 19 -2.55 5.55 6.30
N LEU A 20 -1.67 6.11 7.12
CA LEU A 20 -2.02 6.88 8.30
C LEU A 20 -1.76 8.38 8.12
N ILE A 21 -1.52 8.84 6.89
CA ILE A 21 -1.36 10.25 6.54
C ILE A 21 -2.64 10.77 5.90
N TYR A 22 -3.36 11.63 6.60
CA TYR A 22 -4.66 12.17 6.21
C TYR A 22 -4.55 13.64 5.77
N GLY A 23 -5.42 14.06 4.87
CA GLY A 23 -5.73 15.48 4.68
C GLY A 23 -6.41 16.05 5.94
N ASN A 24 -6.19 17.32 6.22
CA ASN A 24 -6.82 18.03 7.34
C ASN A 24 -8.11 18.74 6.91
N HIS A 25 -8.19 19.17 5.65
CA HIS A 25 -9.28 19.98 5.13
C HIS A 25 -9.97 19.28 3.96
N GLU A 26 -11.26 18.94 4.12
CA GLU A 26 -12.09 18.32 3.07
C GLU A 26 -12.23 19.19 1.81
N GLU A 27 -11.90 20.49 1.87
CA GLU A 27 -11.98 21.42 0.74
C GLU A 27 -10.60 21.78 0.14
N SER A 28 -9.51 21.22 0.68
CA SER A 28 -8.16 21.53 0.21
C SER A 28 -7.78 20.61 -0.94
N HIS A 29 -8.06 21.05 -2.17
CA HIS A 29 -7.70 20.31 -3.40
C HIS A 29 -6.23 19.89 -3.42
N SER A 30 -5.31 20.75 -2.96
CA SER A 30 -3.89 20.40 -2.89
C SER A 30 -3.57 19.28 -1.89
N GLU A 31 -4.31 19.17 -0.79
CA GLU A 31 -4.20 18.03 0.13
C GLU A 31 -4.79 16.75 -0.49
N GLU A 32 -5.89 16.85 -1.24
CA GLU A 32 -6.51 15.72 -1.94
C GLU A 32 -5.57 15.15 -3.03
N ILE A 33 -4.91 16.03 -3.79
CA ILE A 33 -3.89 15.64 -4.76
C ILE A 33 -2.71 14.98 -4.06
N LEU A 34 -2.15 15.60 -3.02
CA LEU A 34 -1.00 15.04 -2.31
C LEU A 34 -1.31 13.69 -1.64
N THR A 35 -2.49 13.55 -1.05
CA THR A 35 -2.93 12.27 -0.47
C THR A 35 -3.13 11.22 -1.55
N SER A 36 -3.71 11.58 -2.70
CA SER A 36 -3.81 10.69 -3.85
C SER A 36 -2.43 10.24 -4.38
N GLN A 37 -1.42 11.12 -4.39
CA GLN A 37 -0.04 10.76 -4.72
C GLN A 37 0.55 9.76 -3.71
N LEU A 38 0.35 9.98 -2.41
CA LEU A 38 0.76 9.01 -1.38
C LEU A 38 0.06 7.65 -1.56
N GLY A 39 -1.20 7.66 -1.96
CA GLY A 39 -1.97 6.45 -2.28
C GLY A 39 -1.46 5.69 -3.50
N ILE A 40 -1.02 6.41 -4.53
CA ILE A 40 -0.31 5.82 -5.68
C ILE A 40 0.96 5.12 -5.19
N GLU A 41 1.81 5.78 -4.40
CA GLU A 41 3.05 5.16 -3.92
C GLU A 41 2.81 3.97 -3.00
N GLN A 42 1.80 4.03 -2.13
CA GLN A 42 1.39 2.90 -1.30
C GLN A 42 0.97 1.70 -2.16
N ALA A 43 0.13 1.94 -3.18
CA ALA A 43 -0.33 0.90 -4.08
C ALA A 43 0.84 0.29 -4.87
N ARG A 44 1.74 1.12 -5.40
CA ARG A 44 2.95 0.66 -6.10
C ARG A 44 3.83 -0.19 -5.19
N LEU A 45 4.03 0.22 -3.94
CA LEU A 45 4.80 -0.54 -2.96
C LEU A 45 4.14 -1.88 -2.60
N LEU A 46 2.82 -1.91 -2.40
CA LEU A 46 2.04 -3.14 -2.15
C LEU A 46 2.11 -4.10 -3.34
N ILE A 47 1.97 -3.60 -4.57
CA ILE A 47 2.09 -4.40 -5.79
C ILE A 47 3.52 -4.92 -5.94
N TRP A 48 4.53 -4.09 -5.69
CA TRP A 48 5.93 -4.53 -5.68
C TRP A 48 6.14 -5.66 -4.68
N GLY A 49 5.65 -5.50 -3.45
CA GLY A 49 5.78 -6.49 -2.37
C GLY A 49 5.15 -7.83 -2.75
N ASP A 50 3.98 -7.81 -3.38
CA ASP A 50 3.33 -9.01 -3.92
C ASP A 50 4.15 -9.63 -5.06
N ALA A 51 4.63 -8.80 -6.00
CA ALA A 51 5.39 -9.25 -7.17
C ALA A 51 6.73 -9.91 -6.81
N VAL A 52 7.36 -9.50 -5.72
CA VAL A 52 8.63 -10.10 -5.23
C VAL A 52 8.42 -11.18 -4.18
N GLY A 53 7.19 -11.41 -3.73
CA GLY A 53 6.87 -12.37 -2.67
C GLY A 53 7.46 -11.96 -1.31
N ILE A 54 7.29 -10.69 -0.92
CA ILE A 54 7.84 -10.15 0.33
C ILE A 54 7.37 -10.95 1.56
N SER A 55 6.10 -11.37 1.56
CA SER A 55 5.46 -12.19 2.60
C SER A 55 5.51 -13.70 2.31
N SER A 56 6.33 -14.14 1.35
CA SER A 56 6.49 -15.56 1.03
C SER A 56 7.69 -16.17 1.76
N PRO A 57 7.60 -17.44 2.23
CA PRO A 57 8.74 -18.18 2.74
C PRO A 57 9.87 -18.33 1.72
N PRO A 58 11.15 -18.42 2.15
CA PRO A 58 12.25 -18.80 1.27
C PRO A 58 12.04 -20.20 0.67
N ALA A 59 12.40 -20.38 -0.60
CA ALA A 59 12.23 -21.66 -1.30
C ALA A 59 12.94 -22.83 -0.59
N SER A 60 14.06 -22.55 0.10
CA SER A 60 14.83 -23.52 0.89
C SER A 60 14.05 -24.14 2.06
N THR A 61 12.92 -23.56 2.46
CA THR A 61 12.05 -24.10 3.52
C THR A 61 11.10 -25.18 3.03
N GLY A 62 10.86 -25.27 1.71
CA GLY A 62 9.87 -26.18 1.13
C GLY A 62 8.40 -25.82 1.42
N ILE A 63 8.14 -24.72 2.13
CA ILE A 63 6.79 -24.30 2.49
C ILE A 63 6.18 -23.50 1.33
N THR A 64 5.12 -24.04 0.74
CA THR A 64 4.42 -23.42 -0.39
C THR A 64 2.99 -23.01 -0.07
N SER A 65 2.43 -23.54 1.02
CA SER A 65 1.07 -23.23 1.47
C SER A 65 0.91 -23.47 2.98
N ALA A 66 -0.12 -22.86 3.56
CA ALA A 66 -0.54 -23.08 4.93
C ALA A 66 -2.06 -22.82 5.08
N ILE A 67 -2.69 -23.47 6.06
CA ILE A 67 -4.09 -23.21 6.42
C ILE A 67 -4.07 -22.13 7.52
N PRO A 68 -4.70 -20.96 7.31
CA PRO A 68 -4.77 -19.91 8.33
C PRO A 68 -5.52 -20.39 9.57
N LYS A 69 -4.99 -20.11 10.77
CA LYS A 69 -5.71 -20.29 12.03
C LYS A 69 -6.81 -19.23 12.19
N HIS A 70 -6.53 -18.03 11.68
CA HIS A 70 -7.45 -16.89 11.68
C HIS A 70 -7.71 -16.43 10.24
N PRO A 71 -8.63 -17.08 9.50
CA PRO A 71 -8.91 -16.71 8.13
C PRO A 71 -9.49 -15.29 8.04
N GLY A 72 -8.86 -14.47 7.19
CA GLY A 72 -9.29 -13.09 6.95
C GLY A 72 -10.51 -12.98 6.05
N ALA A 73 -11.02 -11.75 5.92
CA ALA A 73 -12.24 -11.48 5.16
C ALA A 73 -12.11 -11.73 3.65
N LEU A 74 -10.89 -11.74 3.11
CA LEU A 74 -10.64 -12.04 1.70
C LEU A 74 -10.42 -13.53 1.42
N ASN A 75 -10.49 -14.40 2.43
CA ASN A 75 -10.39 -15.85 2.24
C ASN A 75 -11.78 -16.48 2.01
N PRO A 76 -12.14 -16.86 0.77
CA PRO A 76 -13.43 -17.49 0.49
C PRO A 76 -13.51 -18.94 1.01
N GLU A 77 -12.38 -19.59 1.31
CA GLU A 77 -12.31 -20.99 1.71
C GLU A 77 -11.47 -21.15 3.00
N PRO A 78 -12.04 -20.81 4.18
CA PRO A 78 -11.36 -20.81 5.48
C PRO A 78 -10.59 -22.08 5.81
N ASP A 79 -11.15 -23.24 5.44
CA ASP A 79 -10.61 -24.56 5.80
C ASP A 79 -9.59 -25.09 4.79
N LYS A 80 -9.28 -24.33 3.72
CA LYS A 80 -8.35 -24.75 2.68
C LYS A 80 -7.00 -24.03 2.81
N ALA A 81 -5.97 -24.70 2.30
CA ALA A 81 -4.62 -24.16 2.28
C ALA A 81 -4.55 -22.96 1.33
N LEU A 82 -4.03 -21.84 1.83
CA LEU A 82 -3.64 -20.69 1.03
C LEU A 82 -2.21 -20.88 0.53
N TYR A 83 -2.00 -20.60 -0.75
CA TYR A 83 -0.69 -20.70 -1.38
C TYR A 83 0.07 -19.39 -1.26
N PHE A 84 1.33 -19.48 -0.86
CA PHE A 84 2.23 -18.33 -0.91
C PHE A 84 2.59 -18.00 -2.35
N GLY A 85 2.87 -16.72 -2.62
CA GLY A 85 3.45 -16.31 -3.90
C GLY A 85 4.90 -16.81 -4.04
N THR A 86 5.47 -16.69 -5.24
CA THR A 86 6.88 -16.99 -5.45
C THR A 86 7.75 -15.89 -4.87
N ARG A 87 8.63 -16.24 -3.91
CA ARG A 87 9.65 -15.32 -3.39
C ARG A 87 10.77 -15.14 -4.40
N ASP A 88 11.12 -13.90 -4.70
CA ASP A 88 12.29 -13.58 -5.51
C ASP A 88 13.58 -13.89 -4.73
N ALA A 89 14.46 -14.72 -5.29
CA ALA A 89 15.68 -15.17 -4.63
C ALA A 89 16.63 -14.02 -4.26
N ARG A 90 16.54 -12.86 -4.94
CA ARG A 90 17.33 -11.68 -4.60
C ARG A 90 16.98 -11.10 -3.22
N LEU A 91 15.77 -11.37 -2.68
CA LEU A 91 15.42 -10.95 -1.32
C LEU A 91 16.21 -11.70 -0.23
N ASP A 92 16.83 -12.82 -0.59
CA ASP A 92 17.65 -13.65 0.29
C ASP A 92 19.16 -13.49 -0.01
N ASP A 93 19.53 -12.78 -1.08
CA ASP A 93 20.90 -12.37 -1.36
C ASP A 93 21.29 -11.19 -0.45
N PRO A 94 22.39 -11.28 0.34
CA PRO A 94 22.74 -10.24 1.31
C PRO A 94 22.92 -8.84 0.72
N ARG A 95 23.45 -8.73 -0.51
CA ARG A 95 23.71 -7.44 -1.16
C ARG A 95 22.41 -6.79 -1.62
N PHE A 96 21.50 -7.56 -2.21
CA PHE A 96 20.19 -7.04 -2.62
C PHE A 96 19.32 -6.76 -1.40
N ARG A 97 19.32 -7.67 -0.43
CA ARG A 97 18.56 -7.54 0.81
C ARG A 97 18.89 -6.26 1.56
N GLN A 98 20.17 -5.96 1.78
CA GLN A 98 20.58 -4.73 2.47
C GLN A 98 20.03 -3.49 1.76
N ARG A 99 20.09 -3.44 0.43
CA ARG A 99 19.59 -2.30 -0.37
C ARG A 99 18.08 -2.15 -0.28
N VAL A 100 17.35 -3.26 -0.15
CA VAL A 100 15.91 -3.27 0.08
C VAL A 100 15.61 -2.76 1.50
N GLU A 101 16.27 -3.31 2.52
CA GLU A 101 16.11 -2.90 3.92
C GLU A 101 16.43 -1.41 4.11
N ASP A 102 17.52 -0.91 3.52
CA ASP A 102 17.89 0.51 3.58
C ASP A 102 16.80 1.42 2.99
N SER A 103 16.18 0.98 1.88
CA SER A 103 15.12 1.74 1.23
C SER A 103 13.82 1.72 2.03
N LEU A 104 13.44 0.56 2.57
CA LEU A 104 12.27 0.43 3.44
C LEU A 104 12.46 1.20 4.76
N HIS A 105 13.65 1.15 5.36
CA HIS A 105 13.98 1.97 6.52
C HIS A 105 13.89 3.46 6.22
N ALA A 106 14.34 3.91 5.04
CA ALA A 106 14.20 5.31 4.65
C ALA A 106 12.73 5.75 4.53
N ILE A 107 11.84 4.87 4.07
CA ILE A 107 10.39 5.12 4.00
C ILE A 107 9.77 5.13 5.41
N ALA A 108 10.07 4.14 6.24
CA ALA A 108 9.47 3.98 7.56
C ALA A 108 9.99 5.00 8.59
N SER A 109 11.27 5.37 8.52
CA SER A 109 11.97 6.15 9.54
C SER A 109 11.31 7.48 9.92
N PRO A 110 10.83 8.31 8.97
CA PRO A 110 10.06 9.50 9.30
C PRO A 110 8.91 9.21 10.27
N MET A 111 8.18 8.11 10.03
CA MET A 111 6.93 7.81 10.71
C MET A 111 7.12 7.01 12.01
N THR A 112 8.28 6.37 12.19
CA THR A 112 8.57 5.52 13.37
C THR A 112 9.57 6.14 14.35
N HIS A 113 10.45 7.05 13.90
CA HIS A 113 11.56 7.55 14.73
C HIS A 113 11.50 9.05 15.03
N LEU A 114 10.79 9.85 14.23
CA LEU A 114 10.72 11.28 14.48
C LEU A 114 9.72 11.60 15.60
N THR A 115 10.09 12.56 16.43
CA THR A 115 9.15 13.13 17.40
C THR A 115 8.09 13.94 16.67
N LYS A 116 6.91 14.10 17.28
CA LYS A 116 5.84 14.98 16.80
C LYS A 116 6.36 16.35 16.33
N ALA A 117 7.21 17.00 17.13
CA ALA A 117 7.74 18.32 16.81
C ALA A 117 8.62 18.30 15.54
N LYS A 118 9.44 17.26 15.36
CA LYS A 118 10.26 17.10 14.15
C LYS A 118 9.40 16.75 12.94
N MET A 119 8.37 15.91 13.09
CA MET A 119 7.42 15.60 12.03
C MET A 119 6.73 16.85 11.49
N PHE A 120 6.27 17.72 12.39
CA PHE A 120 5.67 18.99 11.99
C PHE A 120 6.70 19.93 11.34
N GLN A 121 7.90 20.04 11.91
CA GLN A 121 8.93 20.94 11.40
C GLN A 121 9.40 20.54 9.99
N THR A 122 9.69 19.25 9.79
CA THR A 122 10.28 18.71 8.55
C THR A 122 9.22 18.45 7.50
N TYR A 123 8.13 17.76 7.85
CA TYR A 123 7.15 17.26 6.87
C TYR A 123 5.78 17.91 6.99
N GLY A 124 5.59 18.91 7.87
CA GLY A 124 4.31 19.57 7.99
C GLY A 124 3.20 18.70 8.57
N LEU A 125 3.54 17.61 9.27
CA LEU A 125 2.59 16.65 9.81
C LEU A 125 2.32 16.89 11.31
N ASP A 126 1.05 17.02 11.70
CA ASP A 126 0.60 17.01 13.10
C ASP A 126 -0.18 15.72 13.39
N LEU A 127 -0.41 15.39 14.65
CA LEU A 127 -1.27 14.27 15.05
C LEU A 127 -2.69 14.50 14.52
N PHE A 128 -3.23 13.48 13.87
CA PHE A 128 -4.60 13.48 13.37
C PHE A 128 -5.59 13.65 14.53
N LYS A 129 -6.44 14.67 14.45
CA LYS A 129 -7.51 14.95 15.41
C LYS A 129 -8.91 14.81 14.79
N GLY A 130 -8.99 14.37 13.54
CA GLY A 130 -10.23 14.24 12.80
C GLY A 130 -11.14 13.13 13.32
N SER A 131 -12.38 13.11 12.81
CA SER A 131 -13.39 12.12 13.21
C SER A 131 -13.10 10.74 12.61
N PRO A 132 -13.62 9.64 13.20
CA PRO A 132 -13.56 8.31 12.61
C PRO A 132 -14.13 8.25 11.18
N LYS A 133 -15.13 9.06 10.85
CA LYS A 133 -15.73 9.12 9.51
C LYS A 133 -14.75 9.61 8.44
N VAL A 134 -13.88 10.57 8.78
CA VAL A 134 -12.81 11.03 7.87
C VAL A 134 -11.83 9.89 7.61
N ARG A 135 -11.57 9.03 8.60
CA ARG A 135 -10.72 7.85 8.43
C ARG A 135 -11.37 6.76 7.58
N GLU A 136 -12.69 6.59 7.67
CA GLU A 136 -13.46 5.64 6.87
C GLU A 136 -13.58 6.07 5.40
N ASN A 137 -13.71 7.37 5.14
CA ASN A 137 -13.75 7.91 3.78
C ASN A 137 -12.36 8.05 3.13
N HIS A 138 -11.29 7.87 3.90
CA HIS A 138 -9.92 7.98 3.43
C HIS A 138 -9.50 6.73 2.64
N MET A 139 -9.68 6.78 1.33
CA MET A 139 -9.25 5.73 0.41
C MET A 139 -8.12 6.23 -0.48
N LEU A 140 -6.89 6.23 0.05
CA LEU A 140 -5.69 6.68 -0.69
C LEU A 140 -5.42 5.81 -1.93
N ALA A 141 -5.36 4.49 -1.75
CA ALA A 141 -4.97 3.57 -2.81
C ALA A 141 -6.13 3.28 -3.78
N PRO A 142 -5.90 3.23 -5.10
CA PRO A 142 -6.92 2.85 -6.10
C PRO A 142 -7.69 1.58 -5.73
N ASN A 143 -6.98 0.54 -5.27
CA ASN A 143 -7.56 -0.70 -4.80
C ASN A 143 -7.39 -0.85 -3.28
N PRO A 144 -8.47 -0.71 -2.48
CA PRO A 144 -8.39 -0.78 -1.02
C PRO A 144 -8.08 -2.19 -0.50
N PHE A 145 -8.29 -3.23 -1.31
CA PHE A 145 -8.05 -4.62 -0.90
C PHE A 145 -6.57 -5.01 -0.90
N ARG A 146 -5.69 -4.23 -1.56
CA ARG A 146 -4.24 -4.54 -1.62
C ARG A 146 -3.61 -4.62 -0.23
N LEU A 147 -3.91 -3.65 0.63
CA LEU A 147 -3.36 -3.61 1.99
C LEU A 147 -3.91 -4.77 2.84
N GLN A 148 -5.21 -5.05 2.73
CA GLN A 148 -5.83 -6.16 3.43
C GLN A 148 -5.28 -7.52 2.97
N ALA A 149 -5.12 -7.72 1.66
CA ALA A 149 -4.51 -8.93 1.10
C ALA A 149 -3.06 -9.12 1.57
N PHE A 150 -2.29 -8.03 1.68
CA PHE A 150 -0.96 -8.08 2.27
C PHE A 150 -1.01 -8.51 3.75
N ARG A 151 -1.88 -7.90 4.56
CA ARG A 151 -2.04 -8.22 5.99
C ARG A 151 -2.33 -9.70 6.20
N GLU A 152 -3.25 -10.28 5.44
CA GLU A 152 -3.60 -11.70 5.53
C GLU A 152 -2.42 -12.62 5.15
N LYS A 153 -1.66 -12.28 4.10
CA LYS A 153 -0.45 -13.04 3.73
C LYS A 153 0.66 -12.91 4.78
N PHE A 154 0.80 -11.74 5.38
CA PHE A 154 1.79 -11.49 6.43
C PHE A 154 1.46 -12.24 7.72
N GLU A 155 0.18 -12.25 8.13
CA GLU A 155 -0.31 -13.04 9.26
C GLU A 155 -0.10 -14.54 9.02
N LEU A 156 -0.37 -15.04 7.82
CA LEU A 156 -0.08 -16.43 7.47
C LEU A 156 1.42 -16.77 7.57
N LEU A 157 2.30 -15.84 7.14
CA LEU A 157 3.75 -16.02 7.30
C LEU A 157 4.16 -16.06 8.78
N ASP A 158 3.54 -15.24 9.63
CA ASP A 158 3.76 -15.26 11.08
C ASP A 158 3.31 -16.59 11.70
N GLU A 159 2.12 -17.09 11.33
CA GLU A 159 1.62 -18.38 11.80
C GLU A 159 2.55 -19.54 11.41
N VAL A 160 3.09 -19.51 10.18
CA VAL A 160 4.08 -20.48 9.73
C VAL A 160 5.38 -20.35 10.52
N MET A 161 5.87 -19.13 10.72
CA MET A 161 7.10 -18.87 11.48
C MET A 161 6.98 -19.36 12.92
N THR A 162 5.88 -19.03 13.61
CA THR A 162 5.63 -19.44 15.00
C THR A 162 5.43 -20.95 15.16
N SER A 163 4.95 -21.63 14.11
CA SER A 163 4.77 -23.08 14.11
C SER A 163 6.03 -23.85 13.67
N TYR A 164 7.09 -23.17 13.23
CA TYR A 164 8.29 -23.82 12.69
C TYR A 164 9.27 -24.29 13.78
N PRO A 165 9.82 -25.51 13.68
CA PRO A 165 10.84 -26.00 14.62
C PRO A 165 12.06 -25.07 14.65
N HIS A 166 12.53 -24.71 15.85
CA HIS A 166 13.64 -23.76 16.08
C HIS A 166 13.38 -22.30 15.71
N ALA A 167 12.13 -21.91 15.46
CA ALA A 167 11.79 -20.50 15.38
C ALA A 167 12.10 -19.81 16.72
N LYS A 168 12.88 -18.73 16.67
CA LYS A 168 13.02 -17.85 17.83
C LYS A 168 11.67 -17.16 18.03
N ALA A 169 11.18 -17.13 19.27
CA ALA A 169 10.00 -16.34 19.61
C ALA A 169 10.26 -14.89 19.19
N HIS A 170 9.59 -14.45 18.13
CA HIS A 170 9.57 -13.04 17.79
C HIS A 170 8.52 -12.41 18.68
N LYS A 171 8.92 -11.36 19.41
CA LYS A 171 7.90 -10.43 19.87
C LYS A 171 7.30 -9.85 18.61
N HIS A 172 6.02 -10.13 18.39
CA HIS A 172 5.18 -9.26 17.59
C HIS A 172 5.55 -7.83 17.98
N PHE A 173 6.13 -7.04 17.07
CA PHE A 173 6.05 -5.60 17.17
C PHE A 173 4.62 -5.24 16.78
N GLY A 174 3.66 -5.80 17.54
CA GLY A 174 2.26 -5.83 17.20
C GLY A 174 1.85 -4.40 17.00
N VAL A 175 1.55 -4.06 15.74
CA VAL A 175 1.09 -2.77 15.23
C VAL A 175 1.24 -1.69 16.30
N ASN A 176 2.50 -1.32 16.63
CA ASN A 176 2.78 -0.35 17.69
C ASN A 176 1.90 0.85 17.39
N LYS A 177 0.86 1.13 18.21
CA LYS A 177 -0.22 2.11 17.94
C LYS A 177 0.27 3.20 16.97
N LYS A 178 0.13 2.93 15.66
CA LYS A 178 0.81 3.77 14.67
C LYS A 178 0.05 5.08 14.70
N MET A 179 0.79 6.18 14.92
CA MET A 179 0.18 7.48 15.06
C MET A 179 -0.40 7.87 13.70
N ALA A 180 -1.66 8.29 13.70
CA ALA A 180 -2.25 8.93 12.55
C ALA A 180 -1.77 10.38 12.48
N TRP A 181 -1.46 10.82 11.28
CA TRP A 181 -0.93 12.14 10.95
C TRP A 181 -1.92 12.90 10.08
N GLN A 182 -2.01 14.22 10.25
CA GLN A 182 -2.74 15.11 9.36
C GLN A 182 -1.78 16.11 8.73
N ILE A 183 -2.00 16.41 7.45
CA ILE A 183 -1.22 17.39 6.69
C ILE A 183 -1.61 18.79 7.16
N MET A 184 -0.64 19.54 7.68
CA MET A 184 -0.79 20.95 8.07
C MET A 184 -0.06 21.92 7.13
N ASP A 185 0.89 21.40 6.34
CA ASP A 185 1.68 22.16 5.37
C ASP A 185 1.95 21.26 4.15
N VAL A 186 1.23 21.53 3.06
CA VAL A 186 1.29 20.74 1.81
C VAL A 186 2.68 20.79 1.18
N ALA A 187 3.37 21.93 1.24
CA ALA A 187 4.68 22.09 0.61
C ALA A 187 5.71 21.17 1.29
N LYS A 188 5.70 21.12 2.63
CA LYS A 188 6.56 20.21 3.40
C LYS A 188 6.15 18.75 3.27
N ALA A 189 4.85 18.46 3.28
CA ALA A 189 4.37 17.09 3.13
C ALA A 189 4.69 16.52 1.74
N SER A 190 4.81 17.38 0.72
CA SER A 190 5.28 17.01 -0.63
C SER A 190 6.72 16.52 -0.65
N GLU A 191 7.57 16.97 0.28
CA GLU A 191 8.94 16.45 0.43
C GLU A 191 8.93 14.99 0.92
N LEU A 192 8.01 14.64 1.84
CA LEU A 192 7.83 13.25 2.29
C LEU A 192 7.32 12.38 1.14
N CYS A 193 6.32 12.85 0.39
CA CYS A 193 5.81 12.12 -0.77
C CYS A 193 6.90 11.89 -1.82
N THR A 194 7.76 12.88 -2.07
CA THR A 194 8.90 12.76 -2.98
C THR A 194 9.90 11.73 -2.48
N LEU A 195 10.26 11.75 -1.19
CA LEU A 195 11.13 10.74 -0.60
C LEU A 195 10.56 9.33 -0.76
N ILE A 196 9.28 9.14 -0.45
CA ILE A 196 8.61 7.83 -0.57
C ILE A 196 8.68 7.36 -2.03
N ARG A 197 8.29 8.23 -2.97
CA ARG A 197 8.32 7.95 -4.41
C ARG A 197 9.70 7.50 -4.88
N GLU A 198 10.74 8.26 -4.55
CA GLU A 198 12.12 7.92 -4.96
C GLU A 198 12.57 6.56 -4.43
N LYS A 199 12.16 6.19 -3.21
CA LYS A 199 12.48 4.88 -2.63
C LYS A 199 11.66 3.76 -3.25
N VAL A 200 10.38 3.99 -3.55
CA VAL A 200 9.54 3.03 -4.28
C VAL A 200 10.09 2.81 -5.69
N ASP A 201 10.41 3.87 -6.44
CA ASP A 201 11.02 3.78 -7.78
C ASP A 201 12.30 2.97 -7.75
N TYR A 202 13.17 3.24 -6.77
CA TYR A 202 14.40 2.49 -6.59
C TYR A 202 14.14 1.00 -6.32
N LEU A 203 13.18 0.64 -5.46
CA LEU A 203 12.82 -0.75 -5.19
C LEU A 203 12.27 -1.46 -6.44
N VAL A 204 11.42 -0.77 -7.20
CA VAL A 204 10.83 -1.28 -8.45
C VAL A 204 11.91 -1.54 -9.50
N GLN A 205 12.87 -0.62 -9.66
CA GLN A 205 14.00 -0.78 -10.57
C GLN A 205 14.98 -1.87 -10.10
N LEU A 206 15.32 -1.89 -8.80
CA LEU A 206 16.24 -2.87 -8.22
C LEU A 206 15.78 -4.31 -8.45
N MET A 207 14.46 -4.52 -8.42
CA MET A 207 13.83 -5.83 -8.56
C MET A 207 13.26 -6.10 -9.96
N ASP A 208 13.52 -5.21 -10.93
CA ASP A 208 13.00 -5.34 -12.31
C ASP A 208 11.47 -5.64 -12.31
N ALA A 209 10.72 -4.85 -11.55
CA ALA A 209 9.30 -5.06 -11.30
C ALA A 209 8.40 -4.08 -12.06
N GLN A 210 8.96 -3.12 -12.81
CA GLN A 210 8.24 -2.01 -13.44
C GLN A 210 7.01 -2.46 -14.23
N THR A 211 7.19 -3.37 -15.20
CA THR A 211 6.10 -3.89 -16.03
C THR A 211 4.97 -4.52 -15.22
N ARG A 212 5.31 -5.22 -14.13
CA ARG A 212 4.32 -5.87 -13.25
C ARG A 212 3.57 -4.83 -12.42
N VAL A 213 4.29 -3.84 -11.89
CA VAL A 213 3.73 -2.73 -11.12
C VAL A 213 2.77 -1.91 -11.98
N ASP A 214 3.20 -1.45 -13.15
CA ASP A 214 2.39 -0.58 -14.00
C ASP A 214 1.17 -1.30 -14.58
N LYS A 215 1.31 -2.59 -14.89
CA LYS A 215 0.18 -3.40 -15.36
C LYS A 215 -0.87 -3.55 -14.27
N ALA A 216 -0.46 -3.93 -13.06
CA ALA A 216 -1.39 -4.12 -11.95
C ALA A 216 -2.03 -2.80 -11.51
N MET A 217 -1.28 -1.71 -11.45
CA MET A 217 -1.80 -0.39 -11.11
C MET A 217 -2.86 0.07 -12.11
N ARG A 218 -2.62 -0.07 -13.42
CA ARG A 218 -3.63 0.26 -14.43
C ARG A 218 -4.88 -0.62 -14.35
N TYR A 219 -4.76 -1.89 -13.94
CA TYR A 219 -5.94 -2.72 -13.70
C TYR A 219 -6.72 -2.27 -12.47
N ASP A 220 -6.02 -1.98 -11.36
CA ASP A 220 -6.64 -1.45 -10.14
C ASP A 220 -7.40 -0.14 -10.44
N VAL A 221 -6.80 0.75 -11.24
CA VAL A 221 -7.43 2.01 -11.67
C VAL A 221 -8.64 1.76 -12.57
N ARG A 222 -8.51 0.91 -13.61
CA ARG A 222 -9.63 0.62 -14.53
C ARG A 222 -10.80 -0.06 -13.84
N ALA A 223 -10.54 -0.87 -12.81
CA ALA A 223 -11.59 -1.56 -12.06
C ALA A 223 -12.55 -0.58 -11.36
N MET A 224 -12.10 0.64 -11.01
CA MET A 224 -12.98 1.67 -10.44
C MET A 224 -13.99 2.22 -11.46
N GLY A 225 -13.77 2.02 -12.76
CA GLY A 225 -14.73 2.41 -13.81
C GLY A 225 -15.82 1.36 -14.09
N TRP A 226 -15.85 0.26 -13.33
CA TRP A 226 -16.77 -0.86 -13.54
C TRP A 226 -17.83 -0.93 -12.44
N HIS A 227 -19.05 -0.50 -12.75
CA HIS A 227 -20.17 -0.48 -11.81
C HIS A 227 -21.35 -1.34 -12.30
N PRO A 228 -21.31 -2.67 -12.09
CA PRO A 228 -22.40 -3.55 -12.52
C PRO A 228 -23.66 -3.44 -11.63
N SER A 229 -23.54 -2.80 -10.46
CA SER A 229 -24.64 -2.58 -9.50
C SER A 229 -25.08 -1.11 -9.48
N GLU A 230 -26.36 -0.84 -9.23
CA GLU A 230 -26.94 0.51 -9.10
C GLU A 230 -26.56 1.24 -7.77
N ASP A 231 -25.37 0.99 -7.22
CA ASP A 231 -24.88 1.73 -6.04
C ASP A 231 -24.33 3.10 -6.47
N MET A 232 -25.24 4.06 -6.52
CA MET A 232 -24.96 5.45 -6.86
C MET A 232 -23.87 6.08 -5.98
N ASN A 233 -23.82 5.72 -4.69
CA ASN A 233 -22.83 6.28 -3.78
C ASN A 233 -21.43 5.73 -4.07
N ALA A 234 -21.33 4.45 -4.44
CA ALA A 234 -20.06 3.88 -4.89
C ALA A 234 -19.57 4.55 -6.16
N THR A 235 -20.46 4.75 -7.14
CA THR A 235 -20.08 5.40 -8.39
C THR A 235 -19.63 6.84 -8.21
N ILE A 236 -20.30 7.63 -7.36
CA ILE A 236 -19.86 9.01 -7.06
C ILE A 236 -18.47 9.01 -6.42
N ARG A 237 -18.21 8.13 -5.43
CA ARG A 237 -16.90 8.04 -4.78
C ARG A 237 -15.78 7.67 -5.76
N ASP A 238 -16.02 6.66 -6.59
CA ASP A 238 -15.03 6.21 -7.56
C ASP A 238 -14.80 7.24 -8.68
N THR A 239 -15.84 7.97 -9.09
CA THR A 239 -15.71 9.10 -10.02
C THR A 239 -14.80 10.19 -9.45
N LEU A 240 -15.05 10.65 -8.21
CA LEU A 240 -14.23 11.67 -7.56
C LEU A 240 -12.76 11.22 -7.44
N LYS A 241 -12.55 9.97 -7.03
CA LYS A 241 -11.23 9.38 -6.90
C LYS A 241 -10.50 9.26 -8.23
N LEU A 242 -11.19 8.85 -9.28
CA LEU A 242 -10.64 8.79 -10.62
C LEU A 242 -10.23 10.17 -11.14
N SER A 243 -11.03 11.22 -10.89
CA SER A 243 -10.67 12.60 -11.23
C SER A 243 -9.39 13.06 -10.51
N LEU A 244 -9.27 12.79 -9.21
CA LEU A 244 -8.04 13.08 -8.46
C LEU A 244 -6.85 12.29 -8.99
N LEU A 245 -7.04 11.03 -9.38
CA LEU A 245 -5.97 10.19 -9.94
C LEU A 245 -5.48 10.71 -11.30
N VAL A 246 -6.36 11.21 -12.17
CA VAL A 246 -5.96 11.84 -13.45
C VAL A 246 -4.95 12.95 -13.18
N GLU A 247 -5.28 13.89 -12.30
CA GLU A 247 -4.45 15.05 -11.98
C GLU A 247 -3.19 14.67 -11.19
N ALA A 248 -3.34 13.84 -10.14
CA ALA A 248 -2.23 13.45 -9.27
C ALA A 248 -1.13 12.67 -10.00
N SER A 249 -1.47 11.99 -11.10
CA SER A 249 -0.56 11.14 -11.87
C SER A 249 -0.12 11.71 -13.22
N GLU A 250 -0.69 12.83 -13.69
CA GLU A 250 -0.48 13.37 -15.04
C GLU A 250 1.02 13.51 -15.41
N VAL A 251 1.80 14.09 -14.49
CA VAL A 251 3.22 14.38 -14.74
C VAL A 251 4.12 13.18 -14.46
N LEU A 252 3.84 12.45 -13.37
CA LEU A 252 4.76 11.44 -12.82
C LEU A 252 4.51 10.05 -13.39
N TYR A 253 3.24 9.73 -13.66
CA TYR A 253 2.77 8.42 -14.14
C TYR A 253 1.68 8.62 -15.21
N PRO A 254 2.03 9.18 -16.38
CA PRO A 254 1.05 9.48 -17.43
C PRO A 254 0.24 8.27 -17.88
N GLU A 255 0.78 7.06 -17.76
CA GLU A 255 0.10 5.80 -18.04
C GLU A 255 -1.00 5.45 -17.02
N TYR A 256 -0.89 5.94 -15.77
CA TYR A 256 -1.94 5.80 -14.76
C TYR A 256 -3.03 6.85 -14.98
N SER A 257 -2.63 8.08 -15.34
CA SER A 257 -3.56 9.17 -15.69
C SER A 257 -4.45 8.78 -16.87
N THR A 258 -3.84 8.21 -17.92
CA THR A 258 -4.57 7.68 -19.09
C THR A 258 -5.57 6.60 -18.68
N ALA A 259 -5.16 5.64 -17.84
CA ALA A 259 -6.05 4.58 -17.38
C ALA A 259 -7.20 5.10 -16.50
N ALA A 260 -6.96 6.16 -15.72
CA ALA A 260 -7.98 6.83 -14.92
C ALA A 260 -8.99 7.57 -15.79
N GLN A 261 -8.52 8.25 -16.84
CA GLN A 261 -9.40 8.90 -17.81
C GLN A 261 -10.26 7.88 -18.57
N GLU A 262 -9.67 6.78 -19.04
CA GLU A 262 -10.42 5.69 -19.68
C GLU A 262 -11.53 5.13 -18.75
N ALA A 263 -11.25 5.04 -17.45
CA ALA A 263 -12.22 4.58 -16.46
C ALA A 263 -13.34 5.62 -16.24
N LEU A 264 -13.03 6.91 -16.15
CA LEU A 264 -14.03 7.99 -16.04
C LEU A 264 -14.98 8.02 -17.24
N ASP A 265 -14.43 7.87 -18.44
CA ASP A 265 -15.20 7.85 -19.68
C ASP A 265 -16.18 6.67 -19.66
N ASN A 266 -15.73 5.50 -19.19
CA ASN A 266 -16.58 4.31 -19.05
C ASN A 266 -17.72 4.50 -18.03
N VAL A 267 -17.45 5.13 -16.87
CA VAL A 267 -18.52 5.47 -15.90
C VAL A 267 -19.55 6.39 -16.56
N THR A 268 -19.08 7.41 -17.27
CA THR A 268 -19.95 8.40 -17.93
C THR A 268 -20.83 7.75 -19.01
N ASP A 269 -20.28 6.83 -19.79
CA ASP A 269 -21.02 6.14 -20.85
C ASP A 269 -22.05 5.14 -20.30
N GLN A 270 -21.73 4.42 -19.22
CA GLN A 270 -22.69 3.56 -18.51
C GLN A 270 -23.90 4.37 -18.01
N TRP A 271 -23.68 5.59 -17.53
CA TRP A 271 -24.75 6.49 -17.08
C TRP A 271 -25.62 6.98 -18.23
N LYS A 272 -25.02 7.39 -19.35
CA LYS A 272 -25.78 7.83 -20.54
C LYS A 272 -26.64 6.72 -21.14
N GLY A 273 -26.19 5.46 -21.06
CA GLY A 273 -26.92 4.30 -21.57
C GLY A 273 -28.00 3.74 -20.63
N SER A 274 -28.07 4.22 -19.38
CA SER A 274 -29.04 3.79 -18.37
C SER A 274 -30.29 4.69 -18.29
N HIS A 275 -30.43 5.63 -19.23
CA HIS A 275 -31.58 6.54 -19.41
C HIS A 275 -32.15 6.39 -20.82
#